data_AF-A0A6N8YAT9-F1
#
_entry.id   AF-A0A6N8YAT9-F1
#
_cell.length_a   1.000
_cell.length_b   1.000
_cell.length_c   1.000
_cell.angle_alpha   90.00
_cell.angle_beta   90.00
_cell.angle_gamma   90.00
#
_symmetry.space_group_name_H-M   'P 1'
#
loop_
_entity.id
_entity.type
_entity.pdbx_description
1 polymer ?
#
loop_
_entity_poly.entity_id
_entity_poly.type
_entity_poly.pdbx_seq_one_letter_code
_entity_poly.pdbx_strand_id
1 'polypeptide(L)' 'MTRVAVIGAGPCGLAQLHAFASDSEAGSPSAPEVVCYEKQSDWGGLWNYDWRTGL' A
#
# COMPACT_ATOMS: atom_id res chain seq x y z
N MET A 1 -4.82 -18.76 6.69
CA MET A 1 -4.71 -17.66 5.71
C MET A 1 -4.09 -16.48 6.45
N THR A 2 -2.97 -15.96 5.97
CA THR A 2 -2.25 -14.86 6.63
C THR A 2 -2.83 -13.52 6.20
N ARG A 3 -3.03 -12.58 7.13
CA ARG A 3 -3.52 -11.23 6.85
C ARG A 3 -2.42 -10.21 7.12
N VAL A 4 -2.24 -9.26 6.21
CA VAL A 4 -1.20 -8.23 6.29
C VAL A 4 -1.84 -6.85 6.21
N ALA A 5 -1.51 -5.99 7.17
CA ALA A 5 -1.89 -4.58 7.15
C ALA A 5 -0.70 -3.74 6.67
N VAL A 6 -0.91 -2.95 5.61
CA VAL A 6 0.03 -1.93 5.14
C VAL A 6 -0.45 -0.58 5.65
N ILE A 7 0.41 0.16 6.36
CA ILE A 7 0.07 1.47 6.93
C ILE A 7 0.83 2.54 6.13
N GLY A 8 0.07 3.31 5.35
CA GLY A 8 0.54 4.33 4.43
C GLY A 8 0.64 3.82 2.98
N ALA A 9 0.04 4.55 2.05
CA ALA A 9 0.09 4.34 0.61
C ALA A 9 1.07 5.31 -0.08
N GLY A 10 2.18 5.63 0.60
CA GLY A 10 3.35 6.26 -0.03
C GLY A 10 4.17 5.28 -0.88
N PRO A 11 5.31 5.70 -1.45
CA PRO A 11 6.11 4.84 -2.33
C PRO A 11 6.45 3.46 -1.76
N CYS A 12 6.80 3.39 -0.46
CA CYS A 12 7.08 2.11 0.19
C CYS A 12 5.85 1.20 0.27
N GLY A 13 4.69 1.75 0.65
CA GLY A 13 3.45 0.98 0.75
C GLY A 13 2.97 0.50 -0.61
N LEU A 14 3.03 1.37 -1.63
CA LEU A 14 2.69 1.00 -3.01
C LEU A 14 3.65 -0.05 -3.58
N ALA A 15 4.96 0.06 -3.33
CA ALA A 15 5.93 -0.95 -3.75
C ALA A 15 5.67 -2.30 -3.07
N GLN A 16 5.26 -2.30 -1.80
CA GLN A 16 4.89 -3.53 -1.09
C GLN A 16 3.61 -4.16 -1.64
N LEU A 17 2.59 -3.35 -1.97
CA LEU A 17 1.37 -3.83 -2.64
C LEU A 17 1.68 -4.39 -4.03
N HIS A 18 2.55 -3.72 -4.79
CA HIS A 18 3.01 -4.19 -6.08
C HIS A 18 3.74 -5.53 -5.96
N ALA A 19 4.61 -5.71 -4.97
CA ALA A 19 5.28 -6.98 -4.72
C ALA A 19 4.28 -8.13 -4.46
N PHE A 20 3.27 -7.89 -3.61
CA PHE A 20 2.22 -8.88 -3.37
C PHE A 20 1.38 -9.19 -4.62
N ALA A 21 1.10 -8.18 -5.45
CA ALA A 21 0.40 -8.36 -6.71
C ALA A 21 1.23 -9.20 -7.70
N SER A 22 2.51 -8.88 -7.88
CA SER A 22 3.43 -9.64 -8.75
C SER A 22 3.57 -11.10 -8.30
N ASP A 23 3.70 -11.36 -7.00
CA ASP A 23 3.76 -12.71 -6.46
C ASP A 23 2.45 -13.49 -6.70
N SER A 24 1.31 -12.80 -6.62
CA SER A 24 -0.01 -13.39 -6.89
C SER A 24 -0.17 -13.73 -8.37
N GLU A 25 0.24 -12.85 -9.27
CA GLU A 25 0.23 -13.07 -10.73
C GLU A 25 1.16 -14.21 -11.15
N ALA A 26 2.29 -14.39 -10.45
CA ALA A 26 3.20 -15.51 -10.64
C ALA A 26 2.66 -16.86 -10.12
N GLY A 27 1.44 -16.88 -9.56
CA GLY A 27 0.77 -18.10 -9.11
C GLY A 27 1.20 -18.59 -7.73
N SER A 28 1.70 -17.70 -6.86
CA SER A 28 2.13 -18.07 -5.51
C SER A 28 0.98 -18.71 -4.71
N PRO A 29 1.14 -19.93 -4.18
CA PRO A 29 0.07 -20.67 -3.51
C PRO A 29 -0.33 -20.09 -2.14
N SER A 30 0.38 -19.09 -1.63
CA SER A 30 0.17 -18.51 -0.29
C SER A 30 0.12 -16.98 -0.27
N ALA A 31 -0.49 -16.35 -1.28
CA ALA A 31 -0.74 -14.91 -1.26
C ALA A 31 -1.57 -14.51 -0.01
N PRO A 32 -1.10 -13.57 0.83
CA PRO A 32 -1.86 -13.11 1.99
C PRO A 32 -3.05 -12.22 1.56
N GLU A 33 -4.04 -12.11 2.43
CA GLU A 33 -5.03 -11.03 2.32
C GLU A 33 -4.36 -9.72 2.77
N VAL A 34 -4.32 -8.71 1.89
CA VAL A 34 -3.66 -7.44 2.16
C VAL A 34 -4.67 -6.31 2.24
N VAL A 35 -4.60 -5.50 3.29
CA VAL A 35 -5.37 -4.27 3.43
C VAL A 35 -4.41 -3.09 3.65
N CYS A 36 -4.51 -2.09 2.79
CA CYS A 36 -3.74 -0.85 2.91
C CYS A 36 -4.60 0.26 3.51
N TYR A 37 -4.07 0.95 4.51
CA TYR A 37 -4.71 2.11 5.12
C TYR A 37 -3.89 3.37 4.84
N GLU A 38 -4.50 4.35 4.20
CA GLU A 38 -3.93 5.67 3.96
C GLU A 38 -4.82 6.73 4.62
N LYS A 39 -4.20 7.68 5.31
CA LYS A 39 -4.92 8.78 5.97
C LYS A 39 -5.34 9.86 4.97
N GLN A 40 -4.57 10.02 3.90
CA GLN A 40 -4.83 10.99 2.85
C GLN A 40 -5.95 10.49 1.92
N SER A 41 -6.53 11.39 1.13
CA SER A 41 -7.58 11.06 0.16
C SER A 41 -7.06 10.37 -1.10
N ASP A 42 -5.75 10.41 -1.33
CA ASP A 42 -5.10 9.75 -2.46
C ASP A 42 -3.72 9.21 -2.01
N TRP A 43 -3.20 8.24 -2.76
CA TRP A 43 -1.89 7.65 -2.55
C TRP A 43 -0.74 8.59 -2.97
N GLY A 44 0.50 8.17 -2.76
CA GLY A 44 1.71 8.92 -3.14
C GLY A 44 2.48 9.50 -1.95
N GLY A 45 1.90 9.52 -0.75
CA GLY A 45 2.59 9.90 0.48
C GLY A 45 3.14 11.33 0.41
N LEU A 46 4.46 11.50 0.50
CA LEU A 46 5.11 12.82 0.39
C LEU A 46 5.00 13.45 -1.00
N TRP A 47 4.69 12.65 -2.03
CA TRP A 47 4.53 13.13 -3.41
C TRP A 47 3.12 13.63 -3.71
N ASN A 48 2.16 13.33 -2.84
CA ASN A 48 0.80 13.84 -2.94
C ASN A 48 0.76 15.24 -2.31
N TYR A 49 0.93 16.27 -3.15
CA TYR A 49 0.99 17.65 -2.70
C TYR A 49 -0.38 18.13 -2.20
N ASP A 50 -0.40 18.74 -1.02
CA ASP A 50 -1.50 19.55 -0.51
C ASP A 50 -0.96 20.91 -0.07
N TRP A 51 -1.71 21.98 -0.33
CA TRP A 51 -1.40 23.33 0.12
C TRP A 51 -1.66 23.52 1.62
N ARG A 52 -2.46 22.63 2.22
CA ARG A 52 -2.76 22.66 3.65
C ARG A 52 -1.50 22.47 4.49
N THR A 53 -1.44 23.17 5.62
CA THR A 53 -0.37 23.06 6.61
C THR A 53 -0.97 22.77 8.00
N GLY A 54 -0.22 22.09 8.86
CA GLY A 54 -0.67 21.70 10.21
C GLY A 54 -0.97 20.21 10.35
N LEU A 55 -1.84 19.89 11.30
CA LEU A 55 -2.39 18.57 11.59
C LEU A 55 -3.88 18.54 11.25
#